data_AF-A0A3N9V500-F1
#
_entry.id   AF-A0A3N9V500-F1
#
_cell.length_a   1.000
_cell.length_b   1.000
_cell.length_c   1.000
_cell.angle_alpha   90.00
_cell.angle_beta   90.00
_cell.angle_gamma   90.00
#
_symmetry.space_group_name_H-M   'P 1'
#
loop_
_entity.id
_entity.type
_entity.pdbx_description
1 polymer ?
#
loop_
_entity_poly.entity_id
_entity_poly.type
_entity_poly.pdbx_seq_one_letter_code
_entity_poly.pdbx_strand_id
1 'polypeptide(L)' 'MEGHQRNLYLYERFNTQVVGVSRDDVTILRYWKDNLGLTIPLLSNVSAYLGVLFDAQPENLPFFSRRTVIIDKKGIIRY' A
#
# COMPACT_ATOMS: atom_id res chain seq x y z
N MET A 1 -4.72 7.46 1.87
CA MET A 1 -4.88 7.01 0.48
C MET A 1 -5.26 8.16 -0.44
N GLU A 2 -6.32 8.93 -0.13
CA GLU A 2 -6.73 10.09 -0.93
C GLU A 2 -5.61 11.12 -1.17
N GLY A 3 -4.78 11.41 -0.16
CA GLY A 3 -3.61 12.29 -0.32
C GLY A 3 -2.59 11.76 -1.34
N HIS A 4 -2.35 10.44 -1.37
CA HIS A 4 -1.47 9.82 -2.38
C HIS A 4 -2.10 9.85 -3.77
N GLN A 5 -3.41 9.61 -3.86
CA GLN A 5 -4.17 9.69 -5.10
C GLN A 5 -4.10 11.08 -5.72
N ARG A 6 -4.36 12.14 -4.93
CA ARG A 6 -4.29 13.54 -5.38
C ARG A 6 -2.89 13.92 -5.87
N ASN A 7 -1.87 13.36 -5.24
CA ASN A 7 -0.46 13.67 -5.53
C ASN A 7 0.19 12.65 -6.48
N LEU A 8 -0.57 11.79 -7.17
CA LEU A 8 -0.02 10.73 -8.00
C LEU A 8 0.97 11.27 -9.05
N TYR A 9 0.64 12.41 -9.67
CA TYR A 9 1.49 13.09 -10.64
C TYR A 9 2.87 13.51 -10.08
N LEU A 10 2.98 13.78 -8.77
CA LEU A 10 4.26 14.11 -8.14
C LEU A 10 5.16 12.88 -8.09
N TYR A 11 4.62 11.71 -7.76
CA TYR A 11 5.38 10.46 -7.77
C TYR A 11 5.86 10.13 -9.18
N GLU A 12 4.98 10.26 -10.17
CA GLU A 12 5.32 10.03 -11.59
C GLU A 12 6.45 10.95 -12.07
N ARG A 13 6.43 12.24 -11.68
CA ARG A 13 7.51 13.20 -11.98
C ARG A 13 8.87 12.75 -11.44
N PHE A 14 8.90 12.02 -10.34
CA PHE A 14 10.13 11.46 -9.76
C PHE A 14 10.42 10.02 -10.20
N ASN A 15 9.71 9.50 -11.21
CA ASN A 15 9.79 8.11 -11.66
C ASN A 15 9.57 7.12 -10.51
N THR A 16 8.53 7.38 -9.72
CA THR A 16 8.11 6.60 -8.56
C THR A 16 6.66 6.17 -8.74
N GLN A 17 6.36 4.96 -8.27
CA GLN A 17 4.99 4.43 -8.24
C GLN A 17 4.55 4.27 -6.79
N VAL A 18 3.23 4.30 -6.57
CA VAL A 18 2.63 4.13 -5.25
C VAL A 18 1.65 2.96 -5.32
N VAL A 19 1.67 2.13 -4.29
CA VAL A 19 0.74 1.02 -4.11
C VAL A 19 0.25 1.00 -2.66
N GLY A 20 -1.05 0.80 -2.47
CA GLY A 20 -1.62 0.51 -1.16
C GLY A 20 -1.57 -0.98 -0.87
N VAL A 21 -1.38 -1.35 0.39
CA VAL A 21 -1.38 -2.77 0.79
C VAL A 21 -2.25 -2.91 2.04
N SER A 22 -3.11 -3.92 2.07
CA SER A 22 -3.85 -4.32 3.27
C SER A 22 -3.98 -5.84 3.34
N ARG A 23 -4.61 -6.32 4.42
CA ARG A 23 -4.92 -7.74 4.59
C ARG A 23 -6.18 -8.19 3.86
N ASP A 24 -6.90 -7.27 3.25
CA ASP A 24 -8.16 -7.57 2.57
C ASP A 24 -7.91 -8.42 1.32
N ASP A 25 -8.87 -9.27 0.96
CA ASP A 25 -8.83 -10.01 -0.29
C ASP A 25 -9.13 -9.10 -1.50
N VAL A 26 -8.83 -9.59 -2.69
CA VAL A 26 -8.96 -8.83 -3.95
C VAL A 26 -10.40 -8.33 -4.18
N THR A 27 -11.42 -9.05 -3.72
CA THR A 27 -12.83 -8.68 -3.88
C THR A 27 -13.14 -7.43 -3.05
N ILE A 28 -12.75 -7.45 -1.77
CA ILE A 28 -12.93 -6.32 -0.86
C ILE A 28 -12.13 -5.12 -1.35
N LEU A 29 -10.89 -5.33 -1.80
CA LEU A 29 -10.05 -4.24 -2.33
C LEU A 29 -10.63 -3.60 -3.60
N ARG A 30 -11.26 -4.39 -4.48
CA ARG A 30 -11.93 -3.85 -5.67
C ARG A 30 -13.09 -2.94 -5.27
N TYR A 31 -13.93 -3.41 -4.36
CA TYR A 31 -15.03 -2.61 -3.83
C TYR A 31 -14.54 -1.27 -3.25
N TRP A 32 -13.48 -1.31 -2.42
CA TRP A 32 -12.92 -0.08 -1.85
C TRP A 32 -12.27 0.83 -2.88
N LYS A 33 -11.58 0.27 -3.88
CA LYS A 33 -10.98 1.04 -4.96
C LYS A 33 -12.05 1.85 -5.70
N ASP A 34 -13.16 1.22 -6.04
CA ASP A 34 -14.27 1.84 -6.77
C ASP A 34 -14.99 2.89 -5.91
N ASN A 35 -15.33 2.53 -4.67
CA ASN A 35 -16.01 3.42 -3.73
C ASN A 35 -15.19 4.68 -3.40
N LEU A 36 -13.86 4.57 -3.31
CA LEU A 36 -12.96 5.67 -3.00
C LEU A 36 -12.43 6.40 -4.26
N GLY A 37 -12.82 5.98 -5.47
CA GLY A 37 -12.35 6.58 -6.72
C GLY A 37 -10.83 6.51 -6.91
N LEU A 38 -10.19 5.44 -6.42
CA LEU A 38 -8.73 5.30 -6.45
C LEU A 38 -8.26 4.73 -7.79
N THR A 39 -7.24 5.34 -8.38
CA THR A 39 -6.53 4.77 -9.55
C THR A 39 -5.28 4.02 -9.12
N ILE A 40 -4.69 4.38 -7.98
CA ILE A 40 -3.55 3.67 -7.40
C ILE A 40 -3.87 2.18 -7.19
N PRO A 41 -2.93 1.25 -7.47
CA PRO A 41 -3.12 -0.15 -7.18
C PRO A 41 -3.30 -0.41 -5.67
N LEU A 42 -4.13 -1.39 -5.34
CA LEU A 42 -4.25 -1.95 -4.00
C LEU A 42 -3.88 -3.43 -4.05
N LEU A 43 -2.95 -3.83 -3.19
CA LEU A 43 -2.36 -5.15 -3.11
C LEU A 43 -2.98 -5.93 -1.95
N SER A 44 -3.48 -7.12 -2.26
CA SER A 44 -4.00 -8.04 -1.27
C SER A 44 -2.87 -8.80 -0.59
N ASN A 45 -2.85 -8.76 0.74
CA ASN A 45 -1.89 -9.53 1.55
C ASN A 45 -2.57 -10.23 2.73
N VAL A 46 -3.52 -11.13 2.42
CA VAL A 46 -4.30 -11.91 3.40
C VAL A 46 -3.41 -12.64 4.42
N SER A 47 -2.26 -13.17 3.97
CA SER A 47 -1.30 -13.90 4.81
C SER A 47 -0.57 -13.05 5.85
N ALA A 48 -0.71 -11.72 5.81
CA ALA A 48 0.04 -10.76 6.61
C ALA A 48 1.57 -10.77 6.41
N TYR A 49 2.08 -11.53 5.45
CA TYR A 49 3.53 -11.69 5.22
C TYR A 49 4.26 -10.35 5.07
N LEU A 50 3.72 -9.41 4.29
CA LEU A 50 4.34 -8.09 4.10
C LEU A 50 4.24 -7.23 5.37
N GLY A 51 3.17 -7.39 6.14
CA GLY A 51 3.04 -6.73 7.43
C GLY A 51 4.10 -7.21 8.42
N VAL A 52 4.42 -8.50 8.45
CA VAL A 52 5.52 -9.02 9.28
C VAL A 52 6.88 -8.56 8.76
N LEU A 53 7.10 -8.64 7.43
CA LEU A 53 8.37 -8.26 6.80
C LEU A 53 8.74 -6.79 7.05
N PHE A 54 7.76 -5.89 7.07
CA PHE A 54 7.96 -4.46 7.23
C PHE A 54 7.58 -3.93 8.63
N ASP A 55 7.43 -4.81 9.62
CA ASP A 55 7.08 -4.45 10.99
C ASP A 55 5.81 -3.55 11.08
N ALA A 56 4.83 -3.89 10.24
CA ALA A 56 3.55 -3.20 10.11
C ALA A 56 2.37 -4.07 10.58
N GLN A 57 2.61 -5.29 11.08
CA GLN A 57 1.57 -6.17 11.62
C GLN A 57 1.64 -6.18 13.15
N PRO A 58 0.80 -5.40 13.85
CA PRO A 58 0.75 -5.44 15.31
C PRO A 58 0.33 -6.83 15.79
N GLU A 59 0.83 -7.22 16.95
CA GLU A 59 0.38 -8.45 17.60
C GLU A 59 -1.13 -8.40 17.88
N ASN A 60 -1.81 -9.51 17.62
CA ASN A 60 -3.23 -9.72 17.91
C ASN A 60 -4.23 -8.78 17.19
N LEU A 61 -3.79 -7.98 16.20
CA LEU A 61 -4.68 -7.15 15.41
C LEU A 61 -4.89 -7.73 13.99
N PRO A 62 -6.12 -7.75 13.45
CA PRO A 62 -6.40 -8.30 12.13
C PRO A 62 -6.07 -7.34 10.98
N PHE A 63 -5.35 -6.24 11.23
CA PHE A 63 -5.03 -5.21 10.25
C PHE A 63 -3.60 -4.68 10.44
N PHE A 64 -3.05 -4.09 9.39
CA PHE A 64 -1.74 -3.44 9.45
C PHE A 64 -1.81 -2.09 10.15
N SER A 65 -0.74 -1.73 10.86
CA SER A 65 -0.48 -0.35 11.27
C SER A 65 -0.16 0.50 10.02
N ARG A 66 -0.28 1.83 10.14
CA ARG A 66 0.08 2.74 9.05
C ARG A 66 1.59 2.79 8.93
N ARG A 67 2.14 2.13 7.89
CA ARG A 67 3.55 2.15 7.53
C ARG A 67 3.72 2.62 6.09
N THR A 68 4.72 3.46 5.86
CA THR A 68 5.21 3.80 4.52
C THR A 68 6.56 3.15 4.34
N VAL A 69 6.76 2.48 3.22
CA VAL A 69 8.06 1.90 2.82
C VAL A 69 8.45 2.52 1.49
N ILE A 70 9.68 3.05 1.41
CA ILE A 70 10.23 3.63 0.19
C ILE A 70 11.31 2.70 -0.34
N ILE A 71 11.09 2.17 -1.53
CA ILE A 71 12.02 1.25 -2.21
C ILE A 71 12.59 1.98 -3.41
N ASP A 72 13.92 2.01 -3.53
CA ASP A 72 14.57 2.62 -4.68
C ASP A 72 14.55 1.72 -5.93
N LYS A 73 15.04 2.24 -7.06
CA LYS A 73 15.06 1.52 -8.34
C LYS A 73 15.93 0.25 -8.35
N LYS A 74 16.76 0.04 -7.32
CA LYS A 74 17.59 -1.16 -7.14
C LYS A 74 16.94 -2.16 -6.20
N GLY A 75 15.72 -1.90 -5.72
CA GLY A 75 15.02 -2.76 -4.77
C GLY A 75 15.48 -2.57 -3.32
N ILE A 76 16.20 -1.49 -3.01
CA ILE A 76 16.72 -1.25 -1.66
C ILE A 76 15.72 -0.39 -0.88
N ILE A 77 15.38 -0.84 0.33
CA ILE A 77 14.56 -0.07 1.28
C ILE A 77 15.38 1.14 1.76
N ARG A 78 14.85 2.34 1.54
CA ARG A 78 15.44 3.62 1.97
C ARG A 78 14.75 4.22 3.18
N TYR A 79 13.51 3.82 3.45
CA TYR A 79 12.68 4.27 4.57
C TYR A 79 11.56 3.25 4.85
#